data_AF-A0A165K8V9-F1
#
_entry.id   AF-A0A165K8V9-F1
#
_cell.length_a   1.000
_cell.length_b   1.000
_cell.length_c   1.000
_cell.angle_alpha   90.00
_cell.angle_beta   90.00
_cell.angle_gamma   90.00
#
_symmetry.space_group_name_H-M   'P 1'
#
loop_
_entity.id
_entity.type
_entity.pdbx_description
1 polymer ?
#
loop_
_entity_poly.entity_id
_entity_poly.type
_entity_poly.pdbx_seq_one_letter_code
_entity_poly.pdbx_strand_id
1 'polypeptide(L)'
;MQRAVLDENPLRDGSFVIISLDPIASVAALDAQAAHEASFIKSGKYLALLKNAAYFALDCTSDTKTSTVELLLVGRGLPTAPASWASIPLFPAPSHPETGRPAVHTTLPLPWPDCHVYSMAEHDAIVSRIHTHTEPGPSLLNDHDRIEVQVMAGSDSRRFCRLQPPTLRMRTPLFEHPDGSEEPMEILAPAYASDSGFYMFMPSPPKLRMPEMRLHVELWVGVDGVTDLAHPDTFAGDVRRLQEIERDCKIRFFDEHLNRPATSKWVESFSAANDPIPEDNYEGELEYDELRPEDALEHVMERASRIRAQAAYFFGTLFVAPRTKTEEGRMGRLAQRPSPNR
;
A
#
# COMPACT_ATOMS: atom_id res chain seq x y z
N MET A 1 38.27 -11.28 30.92
CA MET A 1 37.50 -10.14 30.35
C MET A 1 36.66 -10.69 29.20
N GLN A 2 35.41 -11.01 29.47
CA GLN A 2 34.45 -11.43 28.44
C GLN A 2 34.03 -10.19 27.64
N ARG A 3 34.30 -10.21 26.33
CA ARG A 3 33.72 -9.27 25.37
C ARG A 3 32.23 -9.58 25.34
N ALA A 4 31.41 -8.71 25.94
CA ALA A 4 29.99 -8.68 25.64
C ALA A 4 29.87 -8.37 24.14
N VAL A 5 29.41 -9.33 23.37
CA VAL A 5 28.91 -9.08 22.01
C VAL A 5 27.67 -8.23 22.24
N LEU A 6 27.81 -6.92 22.06
CA LEU A 6 26.67 -6.02 22.02
C LEU A 6 25.78 -6.52 20.88
N ASP A 7 24.53 -6.79 21.22
CA ASP A 7 23.47 -7.04 20.26
C ASP A 7 23.31 -5.74 19.46
N GLU A 8 24.04 -5.60 18.36
CA GLU A 8 24.23 -4.34 17.60
C GLU A 8 22.98 -3.88 16.84
N ASN A 9 21.85 -4.58 16.97
CA ASN A 9 20.59 -4.14 16.37
C ASN A 9 19.73 -3.38 17.40
N PRO A 10 19.63 -2.05 17.31
CA PRO A 10 18.77 -1.28 18.20
C PRO A 10 17.28 -1.54 17.95
N LEU A 11 16.93 -2.22 16.87
CA LEU A 11 15.56 -2.55 16.48
C LEU A 11 15.26 -4.01 16.83
N ARG A 12 14.35 -4.20 17.79
CA ARG A 12 13.81 -5.51 18.16
C ARG A 12 12.37 -5.63 17.73
N ASP A 13 12.00 -6.77 17.17
CA ASP A 13 10.60 -7.08 16.88
C ASP A 13 9.72 -6.89 18.12
N GLY A 14 8.51 -6.38 17.91
CA GLY A 14 7.58 -6.05 18.99
C GLY A 14 7.91 -4.75 19.73
N SER A 15 8.92 -3.98 19.32
CA SER A 15 9.22 -2.67 19.92
C SER A 15 8.27 -1.59 19.40
N PHE A 16 7.87 -0.68 20.29
CA PHE A 16 7.16 0.54 19.90
C PHE A 16 8.17 1.63 19.57
N VAL A 17 7.96 2.26 18.42
CA VAL A 17 8.85 3.29 17.87
C VAL A 17 8.02 4.48 17.41
N ILE A 18 8.64 5.65 17.40
CA ILE A 18 8.07 6.80 16.69
C ILE A 18 8.63 6.78 15.28
N ILE A 19 7.78 7.02 14.30
CA ILE A 19 8.16 7.17 12.90
C ILE A 19 7.71 8.50 12.35
N SER A 20 8.45 9.01 11.38
CA SER A 20 8.08 10.16 10.56
C SER A 20 8.38 9.81 9.12
N LEU A 21 7.41 10.04 8.24
CA LEU A 21 7.61 9.86 6.81
C LEU A 21 8.68 10.85 6.32
N ASP A 22 9.56 10.40 5.43
CA ASP A 22 10.51 11.22 4.69
C ASP A 22 10.04 11.30 3.22
N PRO A 23 9.25 12.33 2.86
CA PRO A 23 8.64 12.44 1.54
C PRO A 23 9.68 12.53 0.43
N ILE A 24 10.77 13.26 0.66
CA ILE A 24 11.80 13.53 -0.35
C ILE A 24 12.63 12.26 -0.60
N ALA A 25 13.06 11.58 0.46
CA ALA A 25 13.75 10.31 0.29
C ALA A 25 12.86 9.25 -0.38
N SER A 26 11.55 9.28 -0.11
CA SER A 26 10.60 8.32 -0.69
C SER A 26 10.52 8.38 -2.22
N VAL A 27 10.69 9.58 -2.77
CA VAL A 27 10.64 9.83 -4.23
C VAL A 27 12.03 10.01 -4.84
N ALA A 28 13.11 9.72 -4.12
CA ALA A 28 14.48 9.99 -4.57
C ALA A 28 14.86 9.27 -5.87
N ALA A 29 14.22 8.13 -6.16
CA ALA A 29 14.42 7.39 -7.40
C ALA A 29 13.65 7.95 -8.61
N LEU A 30 12.72 8.90 -8.39
CA LEU A 30 11.89 9.54 -9.43
C LEU A 30 12.62 10.73 -10.09
N ASP A 31 11.87 11.74 -10.54
CA ASP A 31 12.39 12.96 -11.15
C ASP A 31 12.51 14.14 -10.14
N ALA A 32 13.19 15.21 -10.55
CA ALA A 32 13.38 16.40 -9.69
C ALA A 32 12.06 17.12 -9.36
N GLN A 33 11.06 17.01 -10.26
CA GLN A 33 9.74 17.58 -10.05
C GLN A 33 8.99 16.86 -8.93
N ALA A 34 9.06 15.52 -8.90
CA ALA A 34 8.50 14.69 -7.84
C ALA A 34 9.12 15.03 -6.49
N ALA A 35 10.45 15.23 -6.44
CA ALA A 35 11.13 15.67 -5.22
C ALA A 35 10.63 17.05 -4.75
N HIS A 36 10.40 17.99 -5.68
CA HIS A 36 9.83 19.29 -5.35
C HIS A 36 8.40 19.19 -4.82
N GLU A 37 7.54 18.42 -5.48
CA GLU A 37 6.15 18.19 -5.05
C GLU A 37 6.07 17.51 -3.68
N ALA A 38 6.93 16.51 -3.44
CA ALA A 38 7.02 15.80 -2.18
C ALA A 38 7.48 16.71 -1.04
N SER A 39 8.30 17.73 -1.31
CA SER A 39 8.76 18.69 -0.30
C SER A 39 7.63 19.49 0.37
N PHE A 40 6.46 19.57 -0.25
CA PHE A 40 5.28 20.22 0.31
C PHE A 40 4.47 19.33 1.27
N ILE A 41 4.78 18.04 1.36
CA ILE A 41 4.13 17.10 2.27
C ILE A 41 4.72 17.30 3.65
N LYS A 42 3.89 17.74 4.61
CA LYS A 42 4.30 17.89 6.01
C LYS A 42 3.98 16.60 6.75
N SER A 43 5.00 15.78 6.99
CA SER A 43 4.85 14.54 7.72
C SER A 43 4.64 14.78 9.22
N GLY A 44 3.67 14.05 9.78
CA GLY A 44 3.48 13.95 11.23
C GLY A 44 4.41 12.93 11.88
N LYS A 45 4.41 12.90 13.22
CA LYS A 45 5.01 11.82 14.00
C LYS A 45 3.95 10.81 14.37
N TYR A 46 4.22 9.54 14.12
CA TYR A 46 3.29 8.45 14.31
C TYR A 46 3.89 7.43 15.26
N LEU A 47 3.05 6.85 16.13
CA LEU A 47 3.45 5.70 16.93
C LEU A 47 3.26 4.44 16.09
N ALA A 48 4.26 3.56 16.08
CA ALA A 48 4.20 2.31 15.34
C ALA A 48 4.76 1.16 16.19
N LEU A 49 4.22 -0.02 15.97
CA LEU A 49 4.74 -1.28 16.45
C LEU A 49 5.59 -1.90 15.33
N LEU A 50 6.85 -2.18 15.64
CA LEU A 50 7.74 -2.89 14.74
C LEU A 50 7.35 -4.36 14.69
N LYS A 51 6.73 -4.80 13.60
CA LYS A 51 6.26 -6.18 13.44
C LYS A 51 7.43 -7.11 13.14
N ASN A 52 8.25 -6.73 12.17
CA ASN A 52 9.48 -7.43 11.77
C ASN A 52 10.60 -6.39 11.56
N ALA A 53 11.66 -6.49 12.36
CA ALA A 53 12.86 -5.70 12.26
C ALA A 53 13.75 -6.27 11.15
N ALA A 54 13.88 -5.53 10.05
CA ALA A 54 14.96 -5.69 9.06
C ALA A 54 15.19 -7.13 8.57
N TYR A 55 14.44 -7.57 7.55
CA TYR A 55 15.07 -8.46 6.58
C TYR A 55 15.85 -7.58 5.59
N PHE A 56 17.15 -7.84 5.46
CA PHE A 56 17.99 -7.10 4.52
C PHE A 56 17.50 -7.41 3.10
N ALA A 57 16.81 -6.46 2.47
CA ALA A 57 16.66 -6.47 1.04
C ALA A 57 18.05 -6.15 0.47
N LEU A 58 18.75 -7.18 -0.03
CA LEU A 58 19.88 -6.96 -0.92
C LEU A 58 19.30 -6.30 -2.17
N ASP A 59 19.36 -4.97 -2.22
CA ASP A 59 19.08 -4.29 -3.46
C ASP A 59 20.24 -4.62 -4.40
N CYS A 60 20.05 -5.59 -5.29
CA CYS A 60 21.06 -6.03 -6.25
C CYS A 60 21.55 -4.90 -7.18
N THR A 61 20.98 -3.69 -7.06
CA THR A 61 21.37 -2.52 -7.84
C THR A 61 22.06 -1.40 -7.06
N SER A 62 22.14 -1.48 -5.74
CA SER A 62 22.86 -0.50 -4.93
C SER A 62 23.69 -1.21 -3.85
N ASP A 63 24.97 -0.88 -3.76
CA ASP A 63 25.92 -1.41 -2.74
C ASP A 63 25.57 -0.98 -1.30
N THR A 64 24.43 -0.30 -1.12
CA THR A 64 23.90 0.16 0.17
C THR A 64 22.91 -0.84 0.74
N LYS A 65 23.26 -1.43 1.89
CA LYS A 65 22.32 -2.20 2.71
C LYS A 65 21.20 -1.28 3.18
N THR A 66 20.00 -1.45 2.62
CA THR A 66 18.80 -0.74 3.07
C THR A 66 18.05 -1.63 4.07
N SER A 67 17.77 -1.08 5.25
CA SER A 67 16.97 -1.78 6.26
C SER A 67 15.50 -1.52 5.98
N THR A 68 14.78 -2.57 5.54
CA THR A 68 13.33 -2.52 5.36
C THR A 68 12.65 -3.02 6.62
N VAL A 69 11.65 -2.30 7.11
CA VAL A 69 10.90 -2.65 8.32
C VAL A 69 9.42 -2.81 8.00
N GLU A 70 8.77 -3.76 8.66
CA GLU A 70 7.32 -3.90 8.65
C GLU A 70 6.74 -3.25 9.90
N LEU A 71 5.82 -2.30 9.71
CA LEU A 71 5.27 -1.46 10.76
C LEU A 71 3.76 -1.60 10.83
N LEU A 72 3.23 -1.71 12.04
CA LEU A 72 1.79 -1.55 12.32
C LEU A 72 1.58 -0.23 13.04
N LEU A 73 0.74 0.65 12.50
CA LEU A 73 0.47 1.93 13.17
C LEU A 73 -0.33 1.73 14.46
N VAL A 74 -0.06 2.59 15.43
CA VAL A 74 -0.71 2.59 16.74
C VAL A 74 -1.38 3.95 16.93
N GLY A 75 -2.67 3.92 17.23
CA GLY A 75 -3.48 5.12 17.45
C GLY A 75 -3.99 5.22 18.88
N ARG A 76 -4.54 6.40 19.20
CA ARG A 76 -5.32 6.61 20.42
C ARG A 76 -6.80 6.41 20.08
N GLY A 77 -7.49 5.60 20.86
CA GLY A 77 -8.84 5.17 20.58
C GLY A 77 -8.94 4.19 19.43
N LEU A 78 -10.16 3.96 18.96
CA LEU A 78 -10.46 3.04 17.88
C LEU A 78 -10.22 3.68 16.50
N PRO A 79 -9.88 2.88 15.48
CA PRO A 79 -9.85 3.35 14.10
C PRO A 79 -11.20 3.92 13.66
N THR A 80 -11.16 4.85 12.71
CA THR A 80 -12.38 5.40 12.11
C THR A 80 -13.19 4.29 11.42
N ALA A 81 -14.51 4.31 11.59
CA ALA A 81 -15.40 3.42 10.85
C ALA A 81 -15.16 3.56 9.33
N PRO A 82 -15.29 2.49 8.53
CA PRO A 82 -15.77 1.14 8.84
C PRO A 82 -14.71 0.18 9.45
N ALA A 83 -13.50 0.64 9.76
CA ALA A 83 -12.41 -0.21 10.25
C ALA A 83 -12.34 -0.30 11.79
N SER A 84 -13.36 0.16 12.52
CA SER A 84 -13.38 0.20 13.99
C SER A 84 -13.15 -1.16 14.64
N TRP A 85 -13.62 -2.25 14.01
CA TRP A 85 -13.42 -3.63 14.45
C TRP A 85 -11.99 -4.16 14.29
N ALA A 86 -11.17 -3.50 13.47
CA ALA A 86 -9.85 -3.95 13.08
C ALA A 86 -8.78 -3.24 13.92
N SER A 87 -8.87 -3.44 15.23
CA SER A 87 -7.88 -2.95 16.19
C SER A 87 -7.63 -3.94 17.32
N ILE A 88 -6.49 -3.77 17.98
CA ILE A 88 -6.02 -4.61 19.08
C ILE A 88 -5.69 -3.69 20.25
N PRO A 89 -6.39 -3.79 21.39
CA PRO A 89 -6.16 -2.92 22.53
C PRO A 89 -4.80 -3.21 23.19
N LEU A 90 -4.13 -2.16 23.66
CA LEU A 90 -2.90 -2.24 24.44
C LEU A 90 -3.19 -1.85 25.88
N PHE A 91 -2.77 -2.66 26.85
CA PHE A 91 -2.97 -2.36 28.27
C PHE A 91 -2.35 -0.99 28.61
N PRO A 92 -3.08 -0.07 29.29
CA PRO A 92 -4.29 -0.29 30.09
C PRO A 92 -5.64 -0.05 29.38
N ALA A 93 -5.68 0.00 28.04
CA ALA A 93 -6.95 0.10 27.31
C ALA A 93 -7.89 -1.08 27.66
N PRO A 94 -9.22 -0.86 27.71
CA PRO A 94 -10.18 -1.92 27.97
C PRO A 94 -10.24 -2.91 26.80
N SER A 95 -10.91 -4.05 27.01
CA SER A 95 -11.20 -4.98 25.93
C SER A 95 -11.97 -4.30 24.79
N HIS A 96 -11.67 -4.72 23.57
CA HIS A 96 -12.24 -4.10 22.38
C HIS A 96 -13.78 -4.21 22.40
N PRO A 97 -14.53 -3.11 22.23
CA PRO A 97 -15.99 -3.11 22.45
C PRO A 97 -16.76 -3.97 21.44
N GLU A 98 -16.37 -3.98 20.16
CA GLU A 98 -17.06 -4.76 19.13
C GLU A 98 -16.63 -6.23 19.05
N THR A 99 -15.32 -6.51 19.18
CA THR A 99 -14.76 -7.86 18.98
C THR A 99 -14.53 -8.62 20.28
N GLY A 100 -14.56 -7.96 21.44
CA GLY A 100 -14.28 -8.55 22.75
C GLY A 100 -12.81 -8.92 22.98
N ARG A 101 -11.89 -8.47 22.13
CA ARG A 101 -10.46 -8.82 22.23
C ARG A 101 -9.85 -8.35 23.55
N PRO A 102 -9.05 -9.20 24.23
CA PRO A 102 -8.30 -8.78 25.40
C PRO A 102 -7.20 -7.79 25.01
N ALA A 103 -6.77 -6.98 25.98
CA ALA A 103 -5.66 -6.07 25.80
C ALA A 103 -4.33 -6.82 25.88
N VAL A 104 -3.43 -6.52 24.95
CA VAL A 104 -2.07 -7.06 24.91
C VAL A 104 -1.18 -6.24 25.84
N HIS A 105 -0.20 -6.89 26.48
CA HIS A 105 0.63 -6.24 27.49
C HIS A 105 1.95 -5.74 26.91
N THR A 106 2.40 -4.61 27.45
CA THR A 106 3.68 -4.00 27.11
C THR A 106 4.65 -4.12 28.29
N THR A 107 5.95 -4.16 28.02
CA THR A 107 7.01 -4.16 29.05
C THR A 107 6.94 -2.93 29.94
N LEU A 108 6.64 -1.79 29.34
CA LEU A 108 6.35 -0.52 29.99
C LEU A 108 5.06 0.05 29.42
N PRO A 109 4.18 0.65 30.23
CA PRO A 109 2.96 1.28 29.72
C PRO A 109 3.34 2.41 28.78
N LEU A 110 2.63 2.52 27.65
CA LEU A 110 2.84 3.63 26.74
C LEU A 110 2.49 4.96 27.44
N PRO A 111 3.21 6.06 27.14
CA PRO A 111 2.93 7.38 27.72
C PRO A 111 1.51 7.89 27.43
N TRP A 112 0.88 7.39 26.37
CA TRP A 112 -0.46 7.79 25.96
C TRP A 112 -1.51 6.78 26.44
N PRO A 113 -2.65 7.25 26.95
CA PRO A 113 -3.75 6.38 27.35
C PRO A 113 -4.52 5.88 26.11
N ASP A 114 -5.21 4.74 26.29
CA ASP A 114 -6.17 4.19 25.32
C ASP A 114 -5.56 3.86 23.95
N CYS A 115 -4.35 3.31 23.94
CA CYS A 115 -3.66 2.94 22.71
C CYS A 115 -4.16 1.63 22.11
N HIS A 116 -4.28 1.61 20.79
CA HIS A 116 -4.69 0.44 20.02
C HIS A 116 -3.76 0.25 18.81
N VAL A 117 -3.35 -0.99 18.54
CA VAL A 117 -2.67 -1.34 17.29
C VAL A 117 -3.73 -1.45 16.20
N TYR A 118 -3.55 -0.72 15.11
CA TYR A 118 -4.48 -0.71 13.99
C TYR A 118 -4.08 -1.84 13.04
N SER A 119 -4.78 -2.97 13.10
CA SER A 119 -4.37 -4.21 12.42
C SER A 119 -4.39 -4.13 10.89
N MET A 120 -5.10 -3.14 10.33
CA MET A 120 -5.18 -2.88 8.89
C MET A 120 -4.23 -1.77 8.43
N ALA A 121 -3.54 -1.09 9.34
CA ALA A 121 -2.61 0.00 9.05
C ALA A 121 -1.16 -0.51 9.04
N GLU A 122 -0.92 -1.50 8.18
CA GLU A 122 0.37 -2.14 7.98
C GLU A 122 1.13 -1.49 6.82
N HIS A 123 2.42 -1.20 7.03
CA HIS A 123 3.28 -0.54 6.04
C HIS A 123 4.70 -1.10 6.05
N ASP A 124 5.23 -1.32 4.85
CA ASP A 124 6.64 -1.61 4.62
C ASP A 124 7.37 -0.30 4.31
N ALA A 125 8.47 -0.04 5.02
CA ALA A 125 9.24 1.18 4.83
C ALA A 125 10.74 0.93 4.96
N ILE A 126 11.52 1.72 4.22
CA ILE A 126 12.97 1.78 4.33
C ILE A 126 13.34 2.82 5.39
N VAL A 127 14.19 2.42 6.33
CA VAL A 127 14.65 3.34 7.37
C VAL A 127 15.72 4.27 6.79
N SER A 128 15.43 5.57 6.72
CA SER A 128 16.41 6.59 6.28
C SER A 128 17.34 7.00 7.42
N ARG A 129 16.84 7.05 8.65
CA ARG A 129 17.60 7.44 9.85
C ARG A 129 17.06 6.76 11.10
N ILE A 130 17.96 6.29 11.96
CA ILE A 130 17.63 5.76 13.30
C ILE A 130 18.16 6.73 14.34
N HIS A 131 17.26 7.21 15.19
CA HIS A 131 17.57 7.97 16.40
C HIS A 131 17.54 7.02 17.60
N THR A 132 18.74 6.67 18.07
CA THR A 132 18.90 5.81 19.25
C THR A 132 18.79 6.62 20.54
N HIS A 133 18.23 5.98 21.56
CA HIS A 133 18.14 6.51 22.92
C HIS A 133 18.93 5.62 23.87
N THR A 134 19.32 6.17 25.01
CA THR A 134 20.10 5.45 26.03
C THR A 134 19.28 4.36 26.71
N GLU A 135 17.97 4.57 26.85
CA GLU A 135 17.04 3.61 27.46
C GLU A 135 16.27 2.85 26.38
N PRO A 136 16.04 1.54 26.58
CA PRO A 136 15.22 0.76 25.67
C PRO A 136 13.77 1.24 25.73
N GLY A 137 13.16 1.46 24.56
CA GLY A 137 11.76 1.86 24.45
C GLY A 137 10.80 0.74 24.90
N PRO A 138 9.51 1.07 25.10
CA PRO A 138 8.49 0.08 25.38
C PRO A 138 8.40 -0.95 24.25
N SER A 139 8.12 -2.19 24.61
CA SER A 139 7.90 -3.29 23.67
C SER A 139 6.73 -4.14 24.14
N LEU A 140 6.26 -5.05 23.29
CA LEU A 140 5.39 -6.13 23.75
C LEU A 140 6.08 -6.94 24.85
N LEU A 141 5.32 -7.39 25.84
CA LEU A 141 5.84 -7.99 27.07
C LEU A 141 6.62 -9.29 26.80
N ASN A 142 6.14 -10.11 25.89
CA ASN A 142 6.70 -11.42 25.58
C ASN A 142 6.40 -11.84 24.14
N ASP A 143 6.99 -12.96 23.72
CA ASP A 143 6.77 -13.52 22.37
C ASP A 143 5.33 -13.96 22.12
N HIS A 144 4.59 -14.35 23.16
CA HIS A 144 3.20 -14.74 23.03
C HIS A 144 2.33 -13.56 22.60
N ASP A 145 2.47 -12.41 23.25
CA ASP A 145 1.80 -11.16 22.92
C ASP A 145 2.14 -10.71 21.48
N ARG A 146 3.40 -10.86 21.06
CA ARG A 146 3.83 -10.60 19.67
C ARG A 146 3.14 -11.51 18.67
N ILE A 147 3.11 -12.81 18.94
CA ILE A 147 2.42 -13.79 18.08
C ILE A 147 0.92 -13.49 18.04
N GLU A 148 0.32 -13.12 19.16
CA GLU A 148 -1.11 -12.81 19.24
C GLU A 148 -1.47 -11.60 18.37
N VAL A 149 -0.68 -10.53 18.45
CA VAL A 149 -0.85 -9.34 17.59
C VAL A 149 -0.75 -9.71 16.11
N GLN A 150 0.25 -10.51 15.72
CA GLN A 150 0.42 -10.95 14.33
C GLN A 150 -0.75 -11.83 13.85
N VAL A 151 -1.22 -12.76 14.69
CA VAL A 151 -2.34 -13.66 14.38
C VAL A 151 -3.65 -12.86 14.23
N MET A 152 -3.90 -11.91 15.13
CA MET A 152 -5.07 -11.04 15.07
C MET A 152 -5.02 -10.15 13.82
N ALA A 153 -3.88 -9.52 13.54
CA ALA A 153 -3.73 -8.65 12.38
C ALA A 153 -3.88 -9.42 11.06
N GLY A 154 -3.26 -10.58 10.94
CA GLY A 154 -3.43 -11.46 9.77
C GLY A 154 -4.87 -11.96 9.61
N SER A 155 -5.59 -12.19 10.71
CA SER A 155 -7.00 -12.59 10.67
C SER A 155 -7.91 -11.46 10.21
N ASP A 156 -7.62 -10.23 10.63
CA ASP A 156 -8.36 -9.04 10.17
C ASP A 156 -8.16 -8.78 8.70
N SER A 157 -6.90 -8.82 8.23
CA SER A 157 -6.58 -8.69 6.80
C SER A 157 -7.31 -9.75 5.96
N ARG A 158 -7.31 -11.01 6.39
CA ARG A 158 -8.08 -12.09 5.72
C ARG A 158 -9.58 -11.82 5.73
N ARG A 159 -10.14 -11.35 6.86
CA ARG A 159 -11.57 -11.03 6.96
C ARG A 159 -11.93 -9.88 6.03
N PHE A 160 -11.12 -8.84 5.99
CA PHE A 160 -11.29 -7.70 5.10
C PHE A 160 -11.30 -8.14 3.62
N CYS A 161 -10.31 -8.92 3.19
CA CYS A 161 -10.25 -9.46 1.83
C CYS A 161 -11.48 -10.31 1.45
N ARG A 162 -12.09 -11.02 2.41
CA ARG A 162 -13.31 -11.81 2.16
C ARG A 162 -14.55 -10.94 1.94
N LEU A 163 -14.62 -9.80 2.63
CA LEU A 163 -15.74 -8.86 2.56
C LEU A 163 -15.72 -8.00 1.29
N GLN A 164 -14.59 -7.93 0.58
CA GLN A 164 -14.52 -7.22 -0.69
C GLN A 164 -15.34 -7.93 -1.78
N PRO A 165 -16.12 -7.20 -2.60
CA PRO A 165 -16.86 -7.74 -3.72
C PRO A 165 -15.99 -8.60 -4.65
N PRO A 166 -16.53 -9.67 -5.27
CA PRO A 166 -15.79 -10.56 -6.16
C PRO A 166 -15.10 -9.85 -7.34
N THR A 167 -15.62 -8.71 -7.79
CA THR A 167 -15.04 -7.88 -8.85
C THR A 167 -13.70 -7.24 -8.48
N LEU A 168 -13.33 -7.24 -7.19
CA LEU A 168 -12.07 -6.71 -6.66
C LEU A 168 -11.08 -7.81 -6.22
N ARG A 169 -11.50 -9.09 -6.23
CA ARG A 169 -10.57 -10.20 -6.01
C ARG A 169 -9.73 -10.39 -7.27
N MET A 170 -8.59 -9.71 -7.34
CA MET A 170 -7.50 -10.19 -8.18
C MET A 170 -7.26 -11.65 -7.80
N ARG A 171 -7.62 -12.58 -8.68
CA ARG A 171 -7.08 -13.94 -8.63
C ARG A 171 -5.58 -13.76 -8.84
N THR A 172 -4.82 -13.71 -7.76
CA THR A 172 -3.46 -14.26 -7.81
C THR A 172 -3.63 -15.67 -8.38
N PRO A 173 -2.97 -16.04 -9.48
CA PRO A 173 -3.10 -17.39 -10.02
C PRO A 173 -2.75 -18.34 -8.89
N LEU A 174 -3.80 -19.01 -8.39
CA LEU A 174 -3.69 -20.04 -7.39
C LEU A 174 -2.94 -21.15 -8.11
N PHE A 175 -1.68 -21.36 -7.76
CA PHE A 175 -1.04 -22.63 -8.02
C PHE A 175 -1.78 -23.62 -7.12
N GLU A 176 -2.89 -24.17 -7.63
CA GLU A 176 -3.52 -25.33 -7.06
C GLU A 176 -2.47 -26.43 -7.12
N HIS A 177 -1.77 -26.65 -6.01
CA HIS A 177 -1.08 -27.91 -5.80
C HIS A 177 -2.17 -28.98 -5.68
N PRO A 178 -2.27 -29.92 -6.63
CA PRO A 178 -3.11 -31.08 -6.43
C PRO A 178 -2.47 -31.91 -5.33
N ASP A 179 -3.26 -32.15 -4.30
CA ASP A 179 -2.97 -33.09 -3.23
C ASP A 179 -2.70 -34.48 -3.81
N GLY A 180 -1.87 -35.25 -3.13
CA GLY A 180 -1.05 -36.31 -3.72
C GLY A 180 -1.81 -37.51 -4.33
N SER A 181 -1.26 -37.99 -5.44
CA SER A 181 -1.17 -39.43 -5.71
C SER A 181 0.13 -39.72 -6.45
N GLU A 182 0.97 -40.58 -5.86
CA GLU A 182 2.16 -41.13 -6.47
C GLU A 182 1.78 -42.08 -7.61
N GLU A 183 1.99 -41.67 -8.87
CA GLU A 183 2.23 -42.61 -9.97
C GLU A 183 3.27 -42.03 -10.94
N PRO A 184 4.24 -42.83 -11.43
CA PRO A 184 5.25 -42.37 -12.36
C PRO A 184 4.71 -42.48 -13.79
N MET A 185 4.21 -41.38 -14.35
CA MET A 185 3.77 -41.34 -15.74
C MET A 185 4.64 -40.41 -16.58
N GLU A 186 5.11 -40.99 -17.69
CA GLU A 186 6.09 -40.50 -18.62
C GLU A 186 5.81 -39.08 -19.14
N ILE A 187 6.90 -38.33 -19.30
CA ILE A 187 6.92 -37.00 -19.91
C ILE A 187 6.49 -37.13 -21.38
N LEU A 188 5.22 -36.84 -21.64
CA LEU A 188 4.75 -36.46 -22.96
C LEU A 188 4.52 -34.96 -22.98
N ALA A 189 5.53 -34.26 -23.49
CA ALA A 189 5.46 -32.85 -23.83
C ALA A 189 4.31 -32.60 -24.82
N PRO A 190 3.40 -31.64 -24.57
CA PRO A 190 2.57 -31.12 -25.63
C PRO A 190 3.45 -30.29 -26.56
N ALA A 191 3.51 -30.75 -27.81
CA ALA A 191 4.03 -30.01 -28.93
C ALA A 191 3.21 -28.73 -29.13
N TYR A 192 3.66 -27.62 -28.56
CA TYR A 192 3.35 -26.31 -29.11
C TYR A 192 4.37 -26.07 -30.21
N ALA A 193 3.93 -26.37 -31.42
CA ALA A 193 4.64 -26.05 -32.63
C ALA A 193 5.01 -24.55 -32.61
N SER A 194 6.32 -24.36 -32.68
CA SER A 194 6.97 -23.16 -33.14
C SER A 194 6.37 -22.73 -34.48
N ASP A 195 5.58 -21.66 -34.48
CA ASP A 195 5.41 -20.80 -35.65
C ASP A 195 5.31 -19.32 -35.24
N SER A 196 6.48 -18.76 -34.93
CA SER A 196 6.79 -17.33 -35.04
C SER A 196 8.29 -17.16 -34.78
N GLY A 197 9.11 -17.70 -35.68
CA GLY A 197 10.57 -17.59 -35.67
C GLY A 197 11.10 -16.18 -35.98
N PHE A 198 10.33 -15.13 -35.69
CA PHE A 198 10.68 -13.75 -36.04
C PHE A 198 11.04 -12.86 -34.84
N TYR A 199 10.74 -13.29 -33.60
CA TYR A 199 11.02 -12.49 -32.39
C TYR A 199 12.32 -12.84 -31.66
N MET A 200 13.11 -13.80 -32.14
CA MET A 200 14.35 -14.25 -31.46
C MET A 200 15.61 -13.41 -31.77
N PHE A 201 15.51 -12.40 -32.65
CA PHE A 201 16.64 -11.54 -33.03
C PHE A 201 16.42 -10.04 -32.77
N MET A 202 15.31 -9.65 -32.13
CA MET A 202 15.19 -8.28 -31.66
C MET A 202 16.11 -8.11 -30.45
N PRO A 203 17.05 -7.13 -30.45
CA PRO A 203 17.72 -6.76 -29.21
C PRO A 203 16.60 -6.45 -28.22
N SER A 204 16.56 -7.18 -27.10
CA SER A 204 15.65 -6.84 -25.99
C SER A 204 15.77 -5.34 -25.81
N PRO A 205 14.68 -4.57 -25.94
CA PRO A 205 14.77 -3.13 -25.72
C PRO A 205 15.47 -2.93 -24.37
N PRO A 206 16.39 -1.97 -24.26
CA PRO A 206 17.06 -1.69 -22.99
C PRO A 206 15.94 -1.61 -21.97
N LYS A 207 15.98 -2.48 -20.95
CA LYS A 207 14.90 -2.59 -19.96
C LYS A 207 14.73 -1.20 -19.36
N LEU A 208 13.73 -0.47 -19.85
CA LEU A 208 13.33 0.83 -19.32
C LEU A 208 12.80 0.53 -17.93
N ARG A 209 13.71 0.51 -16.96
CA ARG A 209 13.35 0.32 -15.56
C ARG A 209 12.66 1.60 -15.16
N MET A 210 11.34 1.54 -15.04
CA MET A 210 10.58 2.67 -14.57
C MET A 210 11.06 3.01 -13.15
N PRO A 211 11.29 4.29 -12.85
CA PRO A 211 11.56 4.69 -11.49
C PRO A 211 10.33 4.37 -10.62
N GLU A 212 10.58 3.77 -9.46
CA GLU A 212 9.55 3.37 -8.51
C GLU A 212 9.80 4.07 -7.17
N MET A 213 8.73 4.57 -6.58
CA MET A 213 8.76 5.14 -5.25
C MET A 213 8.94 4.02 -4.23
N ARG A 214 9.73 4.29 -3.18
CA ARG A 214 9.82 3.42 -2.01
C ARG A 214 9.53 4.24 -0.77
N LEU A 215 8.77 3.73 0.19
CA LEU A 215 8.50 4.51 1.40
C LEU A 215 9.75 4.61 2.25
N HIS A 216 10.15 5.83 2.62
CA HIS A 216 11.25 6.09 3.53
C HIS A 216 10.73 6.72 4.83
N VAL A 217 11.25 6.27 5.97
CA VAL A 217 10.88 6.79 7.30
C VAL A 217 12.11 7.07 8.16
N GLU A 218 12.05 8.17 8.92
CA GLU A 218 12.90 8.38 10.09
C GLU A 218 12.27 7.68 11.30
N LEU A 219 13.10 7.03 12.12
CA LEU A 219 12.67 6.20 13.24
C LEU A 219 13.36 6.61 14.54
N TRP A 220 12.60 6.75 15.63
CA TRP A 220 13.09 6.95 16.99
C TRP A 220 12.77 5.73 17.84
N VAL A 221 13.80 5.16 18.47
CA VAL A 221 13.69 3.94 19.30
C VAL A 221 13.06 4.25 20.66
N GLY A 222 13.23 5.48 21.16
CA GLY A 222 12.59 5.96 22.37
C GLY A 222 11.27 6.67 22.03
N VAL A 223 10.26 6.47 22.87
CA VAL A 223 8.97 7.17 22.77
C VAL A 223 8.91 8.42 23.65
N ASP A 224 9.89 8.59 24.54
CA ASP A 224 9.93 9.69 25.50
C ASP A 224 10.16 11.04 24.83
N GLY A 225 9.45 12.06 25.32
CA GLY A 225 9.58 13.43 24.82
C GLY A 225 8.73 13.75 23.59
N VAL A 226 8.00 12.77 23.04
CA VAL A 226 6.97 13.03 22.03
C VAL A 226 5.63 13.23 22.73
N THR A 227 4.98 14.38 22.51
CA THR A 227 3.68 14.71 23.12
C THR A 227 2.57 14.73 22.07
N ASP A 228 2.89 15.21 20.87
CA ASP A 228 1.97 15.33 19.75
C ASP A 228 2.17 14.19 18.75
N LEU A 229 1.24 13.21 18.79
CA LEU A 229 1.18 12.12 17.83
C LEU A 229 0.07 12.40 16.83
N ALA A 230 0.40 12.29 15.55
CA ALA A 230 -0.57 12.31 14.48
C ALA A 230 -1.42 11.03 14.49
N HIS A 231 -2.67 11.16 14.05
CA HIS A 231 -3.59 10.03 13.96
C HIS A 231 -3.17 9.10 12.82
N PRO A 232 -3.20 7.76 12.98
CA PRO A 232 -2.77 6.82 11.94
C PRO A 232 -3.40 7.05 10.55
N ASP A 233 -4.66 7.48 10.50
CA ASP A 233 -5.36 7.76 9.24
C ASP A 233 -4.70 8.86 8.40
N THR A 234 -3.98 9.82 9.01
CA THR A 234 -3.28 10.86 8.25
C THR A 234 -2.04 10.32 7.54
N PHE A 235 -1.41 9.27 8.08
CA PHE A 235 -0.27 8.61 7.43
C PHE A 235 -0.67 8.02 6.08
N ALA A 236 -1.82 7.34 6.01
CA ALA A 236 -2.34 6.80 4.77
C ALA A 236 -2.65 7.91 3.72
N GLY A 237 -3.05 9.09 4.18
CA GLY A 237 -3.22 10.27 3.34
C GLY A 237 -1.89 10.75 2.74
N ASP A 238 -0.85 10.86 3.56
CA ASP A 238 0.49 11.25 3.12
C ASP A 238 1.07 10.26 2.11
N VAL A 239 0.95 8.95 2.39
CA VAL A 239 1.37 7.88 1.47
C VAL A 239 0.61 7.94 0.15
N ARG A 240 -0.71 8.17 0.18
CA ARG A 240 -1.51 8.30 -1.05
C ARG A 240 -1.04 9.47 -1.89
N ARG A 241 -0.70 10.60 -1.27
CA ARG A 241 -0.18 11.77 -1.97
C ARG A 241 1.16 11.50 -2.63
N LEU A 242 2.05 10.75 -1.97
CA LEU A 242 3.30 10.30 -2.61
C LEU A 242 3.05 9.36 -3.81
N GLN A 243 2.08 8.46 -3.71
CA GLN A 243 1.68 7.59 -4.83
C GLN A 243 1.07 8.37 -6.01
N GLU A 244 0.39 9.48 -5.72
CA GLU A 244 -0.08 10.41 -6.76
C GLU A 244 1.09 11.06 -7.49
N ILE A 245 2.09 11.56 -6.76
CA ILE A 245 3.32 12.10 -7.34
C ILE A 245 4.04 11.06 -8.20
N GLU A 246 4.15 9.82 -7.72
CA GLU A 246 4.74 8.72 -8.50
C GLU A 246 3.99 8.47 -9.81
N ARG A 247 2.65 8.44 -9.75
CA ARG A 247 1.81 8.25 -10.93
C ARG A 247 2.03 9.35 -11.95
N ASP A 248 2.05 10.61 -11.51
CA ASP A 248 2.24 11.75 -12.39
C ASP A 248 3.65 11.74 -13.00
N CYS A 249 4.68 11.33 -12.23
CA CYS A 249 6.02 11.10 -12.75
C CYS A 249 6.05 10.01 -13.83
N LYS A 250 5.35 8.89 -13.62
CA LYS A 250 5.26 7.79 -14.61
C LYS A 250 4.56 8.24 -15.90
N ILE A 251 3.50 9.05 -15.81
CA ILE A 251 2.82 9.63 -16.98
C ILE A 251 3.81 10.48 -17.78
N ARG A 252 4.50 11.43 -17.13
CA ARG A 252 5.51 12.27 -17.78
C ARG A 252 6.63 11.45 -18.41
N PHE A 253 7.09 10.40 -17.71
CA PHE A 253 8.12 9.50 -18.20
C PHE A 253 7.70 8.81 -19.49
N PHE A 254 6.46 8.31 -19.57
CA PHE A 254 5.92 7.72 -20.80
C PHE A 254 5.79 8.74 -21.92
N ASP A 255 5.26 9.93 -21.64
CA ASP A 255 5.11 10.99 -22.65
C ASP A 255 6.47 11.38 -23.24
N GLU A 256 7.51 11.50 -22.41
CA GLU A 256 8.86 11.83 -22.89
C GLU A 256 9.45 10.71 -23.76
N HIS A 257 9.24 9.44 -23.40
CA HIS A 257 9.83 8.31 -24.12
C HIS A 257 9.07 7.96 -25.41
N LEU A 258 7.74 8.11 -25.43
CA LEU A 258 6.91 7.86 -26.61
C LEU A 258 7.06 8.97 -27.66
N ASN A 259 7.28 10.22 -27.25
CA ASN A 259 7.48 11.36 -28.16
C ASN A 259 8.92 11.51 -28.69
N ARG A 260 9.80 10.51 -28.51
CA ARG A 260 11.15 10.57 -29.08
C ARG A 260 11.11 10.37 -30.61
N PRO A 261 11.88 11.14 -31.38
CA PRO A 261 11.89 11.05 -32.85
C PRO A 261 12.25 9.65 -33.39
N ALA A 262 12.95 8.83 -32.61
CA ALA A 262 13.27 7.45 -32.99
C ALA A 262 12.03 6.53 -32.95
N THR A 263 11.16 6.71 -31.96
CA THR A 263 9.88 6.01 -31.85
C THR A 263 8.89 6.52 -32.90
N SER A 264 8.86 7.83 -33.16
CA SER A 264 8.05 8.42 -34.24
C SER A 264 8.50 7.92 -35.62
N LYS A 265 9.81 7.87 -35.88
CA LYS A 265 10.35 7.31 -37.14
C LYS A 265 10.09 5.81 -37.29
N TRP A 266 10.10 5.07 -36.20
CA TRP A 266 9.74 3.66 -36.22
C TRP A 266 8.26 3.50 -36.60
N VAL A 267 7.34 4.21 -35.93
CA VAL A 267 5.91 4.21 -36.28
C VAL A 267 5.68 4.66 -37.74
N GLU A 268 6.32 5.75 -38.17
CA GLU A 268 6.25 6.23 -39.56
C GLU A 268 6.80 5.22 -40.56
N SER A 269 7.83 4.44 -40.23
CA SER A 269 8.36 3.41 -41.12
C SER A 269 7.40 2.24 -41.35
N PHE A 270 6.52 1.94 -40.39
CA PHE A 270 5.45 0.96 -40.57
C PHE A 270 4.25 1.56 -41.32
N SER A 271 3.89 2.83 -41.05
CA SER A 271 2.81 3.50 -41.78
C SER A 271 3.17 3.80 -43.25
N ALA A 272 4.46 3.99 -43.56
CA ALA A 272 4.95 4.17 -44.92
C ALA A 272 5.10 2.84 -45.69
N ALA A 273 5.02 1.70 -45.01
CA ALA A 273 5.06 0.36 -45.60
C ALA A 273 3.65 -0.22 -45.87
N ASN A 274 2.65 0.65 -46.11
CA ASN A 274 1.39 0.24 -46.73
C ASN A 274 1.66 -0.13 -48.20
N ASP A 275 2.23 -1.32 -48.43
CA ASP A 275 2.07 -2.00 -49.71
C ASP A 275 0.57 -2.24 -49.93
N PRO A 276 0.04 -1.98 -51.15
CA PRO A 276 -1.35 -2.27 -51.45
C PRO A 276 -1.59 -3.76 -51.22
N ILE A 277 -2.47 -4.06 -50.26
CA ILE A 277 -2.97 -5.42 -50.03
C ILE A 277 -3.51 -5.91 -51.38
N PRO A 278 -3.02 -7.03 -51.93
CA PRO A 278 -3.58 -7.58 -53.15
C PRO A 278 -5.07 -7.86 -52.90
N GLU A 279 -5.95 -7.30 -53.73
CA GLU A 279 -7.38 -7.59 -53.75
C GLU A 279 -7.63 -9.04 -54.23
N ASP A 280 -7.21 -10.03 -53.46
CA ASP A 280 -7.58 -11.42 -53.68
C ASP A 280 -8.76 -11.77 -52.76
N ASN A 281 -9.94 -11.40 -53.26
CA ASN A 281 -11.14 -12.25 -53.32
C ASN A 281 -11.32 -13.28 -52.18
N TYR A 282 -11.72 -12.82 -51.00
CA TYR A 282 -12.33 -13.67 -49.96
C TYR A 282 -13.78 -13.24 -49.74
N GLU A 283 -14.69 -13.87 -50.49
CA GLU A 283 -16.08 -14.01 -50.05
C GLU A 283 -16.10 -14.96 -48.85
N GLY A 284 -16.14 -14.38 -47.65
CA GLY A 284 -16.31 -15.10 -46.39
C GLY A 284 -16.67 -14.10 -45.31
N GLU A 285 -17.97 -13.93 -45.07
CA GLU A 285 -18.52 -13.24 -43.90
C GLU A 285 -17.95 -13.85 -42.62
N LEU A 286 -16.86 -13.28 -42.11
CA LEU A 286 -16.54 -13.32 -40.70
C LEU A 286 -16.40 -11.87 -40.26
N GLU A 287 -17.42 -11.42 -39.54
CA GLU A 287 -17.52 -10.16 -38.81
C GLU A 287 -16.43 -10.15 -37.72
N TYR A 288 -15.18 -9.98 -38.13
CA TYR A 288 -14.11 -9.61 -37.22
C TYR A 288 -14.24 -8.11 -37.02
N ASP A 289 -14.75 -7.71 -35.84
CA ASP A 289 -14.59 -6.34 -35.35
C ASP A 289 -13.10 -5.99 -35.43
N GLU A 290 -12.79 -5.15 -36.41
CA GLU A 290 -11.46 -4.70 -36.75
C GLU A 290 -10.94 -3.87 -35.58
N LEU A 291 -10.25 -4.53 -34.64
CA LEU A 291 -9.65 -3.92 -33.45
C LEU A 291 -8.72 -2.79 -33.88
N ARG A 292 -9.18 -1.55 -33.73
CA ARG A 292 -8.42 -0.37 -34.10
C ARG A 292 -7.40 -0.06 -33.00
N PRO A 293 -6.29 0.63 -33.33
CA PRO A 293 -5.35 1.12 -32.32
C PRO A 293 -6.02 1.96 -31.22
N GLU A 294 -7.13 2.61 -31.57
CA GLU A 294 -7.99 3.35 -30.63
C GLU A 294 -8.60 2.43 -29.54
N ASP A 295 -8.96 1.19 -29.88
CA ASP A 295 -9.56 0.22 -28.96
C ASP A 295 -8.54 -0.30 -27.92
N ALA A 296 -7.26 -0.34 -28.29
CA ALA A 296 -6.18 -0.68 -27.35
C ALA A 296 -5.94 0.44 -26.33
N LEU A 297 -6.07 1.70 -26.77
CA LEU A 297 -6.01 2.86 -25.86
C LEU A 297 -7.24 2.89 -24.95
N GLU A 298 -8.42 2.57 -25.48
CA GLU A 298 -9.65 2.46 -24.69
C GLU A 298 -9.55 1.31 -23.69
N HIS A 299 -8.97 0.15 -24.05
CA HIS A 299 -8.69 -0.94 -23.12
C HIS A 299 -7.66 -0.56 -22.04
N VAL A 300 -6.64 0.24 -22.37
CA VAL A 300 -5.66 0.75 -21.38
C VAL A 300 -6.30 1.81 -20.49
N MET A 301 -7.13 2.69 -21.02
CA MET A 301 -7.89 3.69 -20.27
C MET A 301 -9.01 3.07 -19.43
N GLU A 302 -9.64 2.00 -19.89
CA GLU A 302 -10.62 1.21 -19.15
C GLU A 302 -9.93 0.39 -18.06
N ARG A 303 -8.73 -0.16 -18.31
CA ARG A 303 -7.88 -0.79 -17.29
C ARG A 303 -7.41 0.24 -16.27
N ALA A 304 -7.03 1.45 -16.69
CA ALA A 304 -6.67 2.56 -15.82
C ALA A 304 -7.89 3.11 -15.05
N SER A 305 -9.10 3.06 -15.64
CA SER A 305 -10.37 3.43 -15.02
C SER A 305 -10.84 2.36 -14.02
N ARG A 306 -10.58 1.08 -14.30
CA ARG A 306 -10.78 -0.04 -13.36
C ARG A 306 -9.76 0.00 -12.24
N ILE A 307 -8.51 0.38 -12.50
CA ILE A 307 -7.50 0.64 -11.47
C ILE A 307 -7.84 1.91 -10.67
N ARG A 308 -8.41 2.96 -11.30
CA ARG A 308 -8.98 4.14 -10.62
C ARG A 308 -10.14 3.76 -9.70
N ALA A 309 -11.07 2.94 -10.19
CA ALA A 309 -12.18 2.44 -9.39
C ALA A 309 -11.68 1.53 -8.25
N GLN A 310 -10.64 0.73 -8.49
CA GLN A 310 -10.01 -0.16 -7.53
C GLN A 310 -9.20 0.60 -6.46
N ALA A 311 -8.43 1.63 -6.82
CA ALA A 311 -7.71 2.48 -5.87
C ALA A 311 -8.65 3.42 -5.10
N ALA A 312 -9.69 3.95 -5.75
CA ALA A 312 -10.74 4.71 -5.09
C ALA A 312 -11.62 3.85 -4.17
N TYR A 313 -11.74 2.53 -4.37
CA TYR A 313 -12.46 1.64 -3.45
C TYR A 313 -11.58 1.01 -2.37
N PHE A 314 -10.35 0.61 -2.69
CA PHE A 314 -9.41 0.01 -1.73
C PHE A 314 -9.04 0.99 -0.61
N PHE A 315 -9.17 2.31 -0.87
CA PHE A 315 -8.86 3.37 0.09
C PHE A 315 -9.92 4.48 0.25
N GLY A 316 -10.97 4.55 -0.60
CA GLY A 316 -12.02 5.58 -0.53
C GLY A 316 -13.35 5.12 0.09
N THR A 317 -13.56 3.82 0.36
CA THR A 317 -14.75 3.37 1.11
C THR A 317 -14.67 3.67 2.62
N LEU A 318 -13.59 4.32 3.07
CA LEU A 318 -13.44 4.81 4.44
C LEU A 318 -14.05 6.21 4.67
N PHE A 319 -14.46 6.95 3.63
CA PHE A 319 -15.12 8.24 3.81
C PHE A 319 -16.16 8.52 2.72
N VAL A 320 -17.38 8.01 2.91
CA VAL A 320 -18.59 8.66 2.38
C VAL A 320 -19.19 9.46 3.54
N ALA A 321 -18.98 10.77 3.53
CA ALA A 321 -19.68 11.66 4.45
C ALA A 321 -21.20 11.52 4.24
N PRO A 322 -22.02 11.38 5.29
CA PRO A 322 -23.46 11.49 5.14
C PRO A 322 -23.78 12.90 4.66
N ARG A 323 -24.36 13.02 3.46
CA ARG A 323 -25.06 14.23 3.01
C ARG A 323 -26.05 14.60 4.10
N THR A 324 -25.79 15.69 4.81
CA THR A 324 -26.76 16.30 5.71
C THR A 324 -27.94 16.75 4.86
N LYS A 325 -29.08 16.08 5.02
CA LYS A 325 -30.36 16.62 4.57
C LYS A 325 -30.60 17.90 5.35
N THR A 326 -30.60 19.01 4.64
CA THR A 326 -31.21 20.26 5.04
C THR A 326 -32.69 20.00 5.27
N GLU A 327 -33.11 19.79 6.53
CA GLU A 327 -34.51 19.95 6.93
C GLU A 327 -34.74 21.42 7.28
N GLU A 328 -35.07 22.21 6.25
CA GLU A 328 -35.92 23.37 6.43
C GLU A 328 -37.37 22.89 6.63
N GLY A 329 -38.02 23.41 7.66
CA GLY A 329 -39.48 23.54 7.66
C GLY A 329 -40.22 22.78 8.75
N ARG A 330 -40.32 23.38 9.95
CA ARG A 330 -41.63 23.42 10.61
C ARG A 330 -41.81 24.65 11.48
N MET A 331 -42.54 25.60 10.92
CA MET A 331 -43.19 26.68 11.64
C MET A 331 -44.09 26.15 12.75
N GLY A 332 -43.96 26.80 13.91
CA GLY A 332 -45.09 27.47 14.56
C GLY A 332 -46.11 26.58 15.28
N ARG A 333 -46.08 26.63 16.61
CA ARG A 333 -47.29 26.83 17.40
C ARG A 333 -46.99 27.49 18.75
N LEU A 334 -47.58 28.67 18.91
CA LEU A 334 -47.90 29.30 20.18
C LEU A 334 -48.58 28.29 21.12
N ALA A 335 -48.25 28.34 22.42
CA ALA A 335 -49.20 28.77 23.45
C ALA A 335 -48.61 28.66 24.87
N GLN A 336 -48.65 29.82 25.55
CA GLN A 336 -49.11 30.03 26.92
C GLN A 336 -48.28 29.50 28.10
N ARG A 337 -47.72 30.49 28.82
CA ARG A 337 -47.44 30.48 30.27
C ARG A 337 -48.70 30.08 31.06
N PRO A 338 -48.53 29.57 32.30
CA PRO A 338 -48.80 30.48 33.41
C PRO A 338 -47.78 30.43 34.57
N SER A 339 -47.88 31.52 35.32
CA SER A 339 -47.13 32.04 36.48
C SER A 339 -46.68 31.08 37.60
N PRO A 340 -45.72 31.53 38.42
CA PRO A 340 -45.28 30.84 39.63
C PRO A 340 -46.22 31.17 40.81
N ASN A 341 -46.40 30.23 41.73
CA ASN A 341 -46.71 30.58 43.11
C ASN A 341 -46.44 29.43 44.09
N ARG A 342 -45.63 29.80 45.10
CA ARG A 342 -45.42 29.22 46.44
C ARG A 342 -44.72 27.87 46.58
#